data_AF-A0A929HPF5-F1
#
_entry.id   AF-A0A929HPF5-F1
#
_cell.length_a   1.000
_cell.length_b   1.000
_cell.length_c   1.000
_cell.angle_alpha   90.00
_cell.angle_beta   90.00
_cell.angle_gamma   90.00
#
_symmetry.space_group_name_H-M   'P 1'
#
loop_
_entity.id
_entity.type
_entity.pdbx_description
1 polymer ?
#
loop_
_entity_poly.entity_id
_entity_poly.type
_entity_poly.pdbx_seq_one_letter_code
_entity_poly.pdbx_strand_id
1 'polypeptide(L)'
;MNVKSEIILQSLNGMFRNKNLYPPGHPALKTLSKKTFDLLSAYLNEKTSAFFGIINDTFVFDDFPMLDADKNFSELYKQIEGKAVEALS
;
A
#
# COMPACT_ATOMS: atom_id res chain seq x y z
N MET A 1 -3.13 8.85 16.49
CA MET A 1 -1.89 9.51 16.01
C MET A 1 -2.21 9.83 14.56
N ASN A 2 -2.39 11.09 14.15
CA ASN A 2 -2.97 11.39 12.85
C ASN A 2 -2.03 10.94 11.71
N VAL A 3 -2.19 9.69 11.24
CA VAL A 3 -1.32 9.09 10.24
C VAL A 3 -1.68 9.71 8.89
N LYS A 4 -0.75 10.45 8.30
CA LYS A 4 -0.94 11.02 6.97
C LYS A 4 -0.84 9.92 5.91
N SER A 5 -1.74 9.94 4.94
CA SER A 5 -1.74 9.06 3.75
C SER A 5 -0.39 9.08 3.01
N GLU A 6 0.30 10.22 3.01
CA GLU A 6 1.66 10.39 2.46
C GLU A 6 2.71 9.44 3.10
N ILE A 7 2.62 9.23 4.42
CA ILE A 7 3.57 8.37 5.16
C ILE A 7 3.35 6.90 4.78
N ILE A 8 2.10 6.52 4.55
CA ILE A 8 1.73 5.18 4.10
C ILE A 8 2.27 4.94 2.69
N LEU A 9 2.10 5.91 1.78
CA LEU A 9 2.64 5.84 0.43
C LEU A 9 4.17 5.67 0.44
N GLN A 10 4.88 6.48 1.21
CA GLN A 10 6.34 6.36 1.34
C GLN A 10 6.76 4.98 1.85
N SER A 11 6.02 4.42 2.81
CA SER A 11 6.30 3.09 3.35
C SER A 11 6.03 1.98 2.34
N LEU A 12 4.91 2.05 1.60
CA LEU A 12 4.57 1.12 0.52
C LEU A 12 5.62 1.16 -0.60
N ASN A 13 6.00 2.35 -1.07
CA ASN A 13 7.05 2.53 -2.06
C ASN A 13 8.39 1.96 -1.58
N GLY A 14 8.75 2.21 -0.33
CA GLY A 14 9.92 1.62 0.30
C GLY A 14 9.88 0.09 0.25
N MET A 15 8.75 -0.52 0.62
CA MET A 15 8.59 -1.97 0.60
C MET A 15 8.75 -2.54 -0.82
N PHE A 16 8.13 -1.94 -1.84
CA PHE A 16 8.24 -2.41 -3.22
C PHE A 16 9.67 -2.31 -3.76
N ARG A 17 10.36 -1.19 -3.51
CA ARG A 17 11.76 -1.04 -3.91
C ARG A 17 12.65 -2.08 -3.25
N ASN A 18 12.46 -2.31 -1.95
CA ASN A 18 13.27 -3.27 -1.21
C ASN A 18 13.02 -4.72 -1.69
N LYS A 19 11.78 -5.06 -2.09
CA LYS A 19 11.45 -6.38 -2.66
C LYS A 19 12.29 -6.70 -3.91
N ASN A 20 12.68 -5.69 -4.68
CA ASN A 20 13.54 -5.84 -5.86
C ASN A 20 15.03 -5.88 -5.51
N LEU A 21 15.43 -5.36 -4.34
CA LEU A 21 16.83 -5.24 -3.93
C LEU A 21 17.32 -6.41 -3.07
N TYR A 22 16.41 -7.07 -2.36
CA TYR A 22 16.77 -8.11 -1.40
C TYR A 22 16.08 -9.44 -1.71
N PRO A 23 16.75 -10.58 -1.45
CA PRO A 23 16.14 -11.88 -1.62
C PRO A 23 14.99 -12.09 -0.61
N PRO A 24 14.01 -12.96 -0.93
CA PRO A 24 12.95 -13.34 -0.01
C PRO A 24 13.51 -13.79 1.35
N GLY A 25 12.90 -13.32 2.45
CA GLY A 25 13.32 -13.65 3.81
C GLY A 25 14.42 -12.75 4.40
N HIS A 26 14.97 -11.82 3.63
CA HIS A 26 15.96 -10.87 4.16
C HIS A 26 15.37 -10.00 5.29
N PRO A 27 16.10 -9.76 6.41
CA PRO A 27 15.59 -9.01 7.55
C PRO A 27 15.08 -7.61 7.20
N ALA A 28 15.72 -6.92 6.25
CA ALA A 28 15.29 -5.60 5.80
C ALA A 28 13.86 -5.60 5.23
N LEU A 29 13.49 -6.64 4.47
CA LEU A 29 12.13 -6.82 3.96
C LEU A 29 11.14 -6.99 5.10
N LYS A 30 11.46 -7.88 6.05
CA LYS A 30 10.60 -8.17 7.20
C LYS A 30 10.32 -6.93 8.05
N THR A 31 11.36 -6.13 8.32
CA THR A 31 11.24 -4.88 9.09
C THR A 31 10.36 -3.86 8.38
N LEU A 32 10.56 -3.66 7.08
CA LEU A 32 9.76 -2.73 6.27
C LEU A 32 8.31 -3.19 6.09
N SER A 33 8.08 -4.48 5.85
CA SER A 33 6.74 -5.04 5.77
C SER A 33 5.99 -4.89 7.09
N LYS A 34 6.65 -5.17 8.23
CA LYS A 34 6.04 -4.96 9.55
C LYS A 34 5.71 -3.49 9.79
N LYS A 35 6.63 -2.57 9.53
CA LYS A 35 6.39 -1.13 9.69
C LYS A 35 5.23 -0.65 8.81
N THR A 36 5.17 -1.11 7.56
CA THR A 36 4.11 -0.73 6.62
C THR A 36 2.76 -1.29 7.06
N PHE A 37 2.73 -2.53 7.55
CA PHE A 37 1.54 -3.13 8.16
C PHE A 37 1.06 -2.33 9.37
N ASP A 38 1.93 -2.02 10.32
CA ASP A 38 1.57 -1.28 11.53
C ASP A 38 1.00 0.11 11.18
N LEU A 39 1.57 0.80 10.20
CA LEU A 39 1.08 2.10 9.71
C LEU A 39 -0.29 1.99 9.03
N LEU A 40 -0.48 1.00 8.16
CA LEU A 40 -1.76 0.76 7.50
C LEU A 40 -2.84 0.39 8.52
N SER A 41 -2.54 -0.52 9.45
CA SER A 41 -3.49 -0.91 10.49
C SER A 41 -3.87 0.26 11.39
N ALA A 42 -2.91 1.11 11.78
CA ALA A 42 -3.21 2.31 12.55
C ALA A 42 -4.13 3.27 11.78
N TYR A 43 -3.88 3.49 10.50
CA TYR A 43 -4.71 4.35 9.66
C TYR A 43 -6.12 3.80 9.45
N LEU A 44 -6.22 2.51 9.12
CA LEU A 44 -7.51 1.85 8.89
C LEU A 44 -8.35 1.78 10.16
N ASN A 45 -7.74 1.61 11.34
CA ASN A 45 -8.46 1.65 12.61
C ASN A 45 -9.00 3.04 12.98
N GLU A 46 -8.40 4.11 12.43
CA GLU A 46 -8.89 5.49 12.61
C GLU A 46 -9.98 5.87 11.58
N LYS A 47 -10.29 5.01 10.60
CA LYS A 47 -11.20 5.27 9.49
C LYS A 47 -12.38 4.28 9.48
N THR A 48 -13.58 4.78 9.22
CA THR A 48 -14.78 3.92 9.07
C THR A 48 -14.76 3.13 7.75
N SER A 49 -14.07 3.66 6.75
CA SER A 49 -13.94 3.08 5.41
C SER A 49 -12.63 3.58 4.78
N ALA A 50 -11.99 2.73 3.97
CA ALA A 50 -10.85 3.12 3.17
C ALA A 50 -11.06 2.71 1.71
N PHE A 51 -10.81 3.63 0.79
CA PHE A 51 -10.94 3.39 -0.64
C PHE A 51 -9.58 3.08 -1.26
N PHE A 52 -9.53 2.02 -2.05
CA PHE A 52 -8.38 1.65 -2.87
C PHE A 52 -8.84 1.50 -4.32
N GLY A 53 -8.25 2.25 -5.24
CA GLY A 53 -8.64 2.22 -6.65
C GLY A 53 -7.49 2.51 -7.60
N ILE A 54 -7.73 2.31 -8.89
CA ILE A 54 -6.85 2.77 -9.97
C ILE A 54 -7.69 3.71 -10.84
N ILE A 55 -7.27 4.96 -10.98
CA ILE A 55 -7.90 5.97 -11.87
C ILE A 55 -6.84 6.40 -12.87
N ASN A 56 -7.08 6.21 -14.18
CA ASN A 56 -6.13 6.58 -15.24
C ASN A 56 -4.69 6.07 -14.98
N ASP A 57 -4.54 4.76 -14.72
CA ASP A 57 -3.26 4.10 -14.35
C ASP A 57 -2.59 4.62 -13.07
N THR A 58 -3.26 5.48 -12.31
CA THR A 58 -2.78 6.01 -11.03
C THR A 58 -3.48 5.30 -9.88
N PHE A 59 -2.72 4.70 -8.98
CA PHE A 59 -3.29 4.12 -7.76
C PHE A 59 -3.80 5.24 -6.84
N VAL A 60 -4.98 5.09 -6.27
CA VAL A 60 -5.63 6.08 -5.40
C VAL A 60 -5.94 5.42 -4.07
N PHE A 61 -5.64 6.15 -2.98
CA PHE A 61 -5.95 5.75 -1.62
C PHE A 61 -6.66 6.90 -0.90
N ASP A 62 -7.92 6.71 -0.51
CA ASP A 62 -8.74 7.75 0.18
C ASP A 62 -8.63 9.14 -0.48
N ASP A 63 -8.90 9.21 -1.78
CA ASP A 63 -8.82 10.42 -2.63
C ASP A 63 -7.41 11.01 -2.82
N PHE A 64 -6.37 10.37 -2.29
CA PHE A 64 -4.99 10.75 -2.56
C PHE A 64 -4.45 9.98 -3.77
N PRO A 65 -4.18 10.65 -4.90
CA PRO A 65 -3.51 10.02 -6.01
C PRO A 65 -2.08 9.68 -5.59
N MET A 66 -1.74 8.39 -5.63
CA MET A 66 -0.39 7.89 -5.41
C MET A 66 0.39 8.02 -6.72
N LEU A 67 0.75 9.26 -7.07
CA LEU A 67 1.43 9.61 -8.34
C LEU A 67 2.81 8.96 -8.50
N ASP A 68 3.48 8.63 -7.38
CA ASP A 68 4.75 7.91 -7.34
C ASP A 68 4.59 6.40 -7.08
N ALA A 69 3.40 5.85 -7.31
CA ALA A 69 3.16 4.42 -7.15
C ALA A 69 4.05 3.62 -8.12
N ASP A 70 4.89 2.75 -7.57
CA ASP A 70 5.74 1.86 -8.36
C ASP A 70 4.88 0.94 -9.26
N LYS A 71 5.44 0.43 -10.38
CA LYS A 71 4.70 -0.43 -11.34
C LYS A 71 4.08 -1.66 -10.68
N ASN A 72 4.61 -2.05 -9.53
CA ASN A 72 4.15 -3.15 -8.70
C ASN A 72 2.76 -2.92 -8.06
N PHE A 73 2.23 -1.69 -8.05
CA PHE A 73 0.89 -1.42 -7.53
C PHE A 73 -0.23 -2.02 -8.39
N SER A 74 -0.03 -2.13 -9.71
CA SER A 74 -0.97 -2.84 -10.59
C SER A 74 -1.04 -4.33 -10.23
N GLU A 75 0.10 -4.93 -9.89
CA GLU A 75 0.16 -6.32 -9.42
C GLU A 75 -0.49 -6.48 -8.04
N LEU A 76 -0.26 -5.54 -7.12
CA LEU A 76 -0.93 -5.51 -5.82
C LEU A 76 -2.45 -5.41 -5.98
N TYR A 77 -2.94 -4.54 -6.85
CA TYR A 77 -4.37 -4.40 -7.14
C TYR A 77 -4.98 -5.73 -7.61
N LYS A 78 -4.36 -6.39 -8.58
CA LYS A 78 -4.80 -7.73 -9.05
C LYS A 78 -4.81 -8.78 -7.95
N GLN A 79 -3.84 -8.73 -7.02
CA GLN A 79 -3.81 -9.64 -5.86
C GLN A 79 -4.90 -9.35 -4.82
N ILE A 80 -5.31 -8.09 -4.68
CA ILE A 80 -6.41 -7.67 -3.80
C ILE A 80 -7.76 -8.08 -4.41
N GLU A 81 -7.95 -7.77 -5.70
CA GLU A 81 -9.14 -8.15 -6.48
C GLU A 81 -9.36 -9.68 -6.46
N GLY A 82 -8.29 -10.46 -6.70
CA GLY A 82 -8.34 -11.92 -6.67
C GLY A 82 -8.61 -12.54 -5.30
N LYS A 83 -8.58 -11.76 -4.21
CA LYS A 83 -8.90 -12.21 -2.84
C LYS A 83 -10.31 -11.85 -2.40
N ALA A 84 -11.16 -11.36 -3.32
CA ALA A 84 -12.54 -10.96 -3.04
C ALA A 84 -12.65 -9.91 -1.92
N VAL A 85 -11.69 -8.98 -1.87
CA VAL A 85 -11.92 -7.70 -1.19
C VAL A 85 -12.85 -6.91 -2.10
N GLU A 86 -14.12 -6.77 -1.71
CA GLU A 86 -15.10 -5.99 -2.47
C GLU A 86 -14.61 -4.54 -2.59
N ALA A 87 -14.05 -4.21 -3.75
CA ALA A 87 -13.91 -2.83 -4.18
C ALA A 87 -15.33 -2.31 -4.41
N LEU A 88 -15.79 -1.38 -3.56
CA LEU A 88 -17.03 -0.66 -3.83
C LEU A 88 -16.85 0.09 -5.15
N SER A 89 -17.52 -0.41 -6.18
CA SER A 89 -17.62 0.16 -7.53
C SER A 89 -18.38 1.47 -7.55
#